data_AF-A0A2M7I069-F1
#
_entry.id   AF-A0A2M7I069-F1
#
_cell.length_a   1.000
_cell.length_b   1.000
_cell.length_c   1.000
_cell.angle_alpha   90.00
_cell.angle_beta   90.00
_cell.angle_gamma   90.00
#
_symmetry.space_group_name_H-M   'P 1'
#
loop_
_entity.id
_entity.type
_entity.pdbx_description
1 polymer ?
#
loop_
_entity_poly.entity_id
_entity_poly.type
_entity_poly.pdbx_seq_one_letter_code
_entity_poly.pdbx_strand_id
1 'polypeptide(L)'
;MASNNVFSKFLHWLFKKLFSVKEVKSKDLGSPKKFLIVRQHNQLGDLLSGVSLFRAIKETYPESNITLIVSPFNYPGIIKNKFIDKTFIYNNRKIYNPFYLIKFIKLLRNGYDVTIVPVVVSISFTSNLIARISKSKIRI
;
A
#
# COMPACT_ATOMS: atom_id res chain seq x y z
N MET A 1 -22.88 -16.14 4.82
CA MET A 1 -22.59 -17.56 4.46
C MET A 1 -22.84 -17.71 2.97
N ALA A 2 -21.81 -18.00 2.17
CA ALA A 2 -21.99 -18.19 0.73
C ALA A 2 -22.80 -19.47 0.46
N SER A 3 -23.77 -19.42 -0.47
CA SER A 3 -24.58 -20.61 -0.80
C SER A 3 -23.67 -21.73 -1.31
N ASN A 4 -23.90 -22.95 -0.82
CA ASN A 4 -23.04 -24.11 -1.06
C ASN A 4 -23.33 -24.79 -2.42
N ASN A 5 -23.66 -23.99 -3.44
CA ASN A 5 -24.08 -24.46 -4.76
C ASN A 5 -22.88 -24.63 -5.71
N VAL A 6 -23.02 -25.51 -6.70
CA VAL A 6 -21.96 -25.85 -7.68
C VAL A 6 -21.40 -24.60 -8.38
N PHE A 7 -22.28 -23.65 -8.74
CA PHE A 7 -21.88 -22.38 -9.36
C PHE A 7 -20.98 -21.53 -8.43
N SER A 8 -21.31 -21.46 -7.14
CA SER A 8 -20.52 -20.75 -6.13
C SER A 8 -19.12 -21.35 -6.00
N LYS A 9 -19.01 -22.69 -6.03
CA LYS A 9 -17.72 -23.41 -6.00
C LYS A 9 -16.87 -23.11 -7.25
N PHE A 10 -17.49 -23.09 -8.43
CA PHE A 10 -16.81 -22.72 -9.68
C PHE A 10 -16.31 -21.28 -9.65
N LEU A 11 -17.16 -20.34 -9.24
CA LEU A 11 -16.82 -18.93 -9.17
C LEU A 11 -15.69 -18.68 -8.15
N HIS A 12 -15.74 -19.34 -7.00
CA HIS A 12 -14.67 -19.31 -6.01
C HIS A 12 -13.35 -19.89 -6.56
N TRP A 13 -13.39 -21.01 -7.28
CA TRP A 13 -12.20 -21.56 -7.93
C TRP A 13 -11.60 -20.59 -8.96
N LEU A 14 -12.45 -19.98 -9.79
CA LEU A 14 -12.03 -19.02 -10.81
C LEU A 14 -11.38 -17.80 -10.16
N PHE A 15 -12.02 -17.20 -9.16
CA PHE A 15 -11.47 -16.05 -8.44
C PHE A 15 -10.20 -16.40 -7.68
N LYS A 16 -10.13 -17.59 -7.05
CA LYS A 16 -8.89 -18.05 -6.42
C LYS A 16 -7.79 -18.19 -7.45
N LYS A 17 -8.06 -18.75 -8.63
CA LYS A 17 -7.03 -18.91 -9.68
C LYS A 17 -6.55 -17.56 -10.24
N LEU A 18 -7.46 -16.61 -10.46
CA LEU A 18 -7.13 -15.31 -11.08
C LEU A 18 -6.57 -14.28 -10.08
N PHE A 19 -7.06 -14.27 -8.84
CA PHE A 19 -6.78 -13.23 -7.86
C PHE A 19 -6.02 -13.70 -6.62
N SER A 20 -5.83 -15.00 -6.41
CA SER A 20 -5.00 -15.45 -5.28
C SER A 20 -3.59 -14.89 -5.39
N VAL A 21 -3.08 -14.48 -4.23
CA VAL A 21 -1.69 -14.07 -4.09
C VAL A 21 -0.95 -15.24 -3.48
N LYS A 22 0.15 -15.66 -4.11
CA LYS A 22 1.05 -16.62 -3.50
C LYS A 22 1.62 -15.97 -2.24
N GLU A 23 1.38 -16.62 -1.11
CA GLU A 23 1.95 -16.20 0.17
C GLU A 23 3.46 -16.49 0.17
N VAL A 24 4.24 -15.49 0.56
CA VAL A 24 5.69 -15.64 0.73
C VAL A 24 5.92 -16.08 2.18
N LYS A 25 6.38 -17.31 2.37
CA LYS A 25 6.60 -17.88 3.72
C LYS A 25 7.84 -17.33 4.42
N SER A 26 8.81 -16.81 3.66
CA SER A 26 10.01 -16.21 4.24
C SER A 26 9.67 -14.84 4.84
N LYS A 27 10.15 -14.60 6.06
CA LYS A 27 10.09 -13.29 6.71
C LYS A 27 11.28 -12.40 6.35
N ASP A 28 12.28 -12.95 5.67
CA ASP A 28 13.46 -12.20 5.23
C ASP A 28 13.10 -11.30 4.04
N LEU A 29 13.30 -10.00 4.22
CA LEU A 29 13.08 -8.99 3.18
C LEU A 29 14.35 -8.77 2.33
N GLY A 30 15.49 -9.33 2.72
CA GLY A 30 16.80 -9.05 2.16
C GLY A 30 17.24 -7.62 2.47
N SER A 31 17.74 -6.92 1.45
CA SER A 31 18.18 -5.52 1.55
C SER A 31 17.28 -4.59 0.70
N PRO A 32 16.00 -4.42 1.04
CA PRO A 32 15.08 -3.57 0.28
C PRO A 32 15.53 -2.11 0.31
N LYS A 33 15.47 -1.44 -0.84
CA LYS A 33 15.86 -0.03 -1.00
C LYS A 33 14.68 0.88 -1.27
N LYS A 34 13.57 0.37 -1.80
CA LYS A 34 12.38 1.18 -2.12
C LYS A 34 11.14 0.64 -1.43
N PHE A 35 10.59 1.44 -0.52
CA PHE A 35 9.37 1.14 0.21
C PHE A 35 8.22 2.02 -0.29
N LEU A 36 7.05 1.42 -0.44
CA LEU A 36 5.79 2.12 -0.63
C LEU A 36 4.89 1.87 0.58
N ILE A 37 4.43 2.93 1.23
CA ILE A 37 3.45 2.82 2.32
C ILE A 37 2.12 3.39 1.85
N VAL A 38 1.05 2.61 2.01
CA VAL A 38 -0.28 2.95 1.51
C VAL A 38 -1.21 3.31 2.68
N ARG A 39 -1.38 4.62 2.94
CA ARG A 39 -2.20 5.15 4.04
C ARG A 39 -3.12 6.29 3.57
N GLN A 40 -4.03 6.01 2.62
CA GLN A 40 -4.96 7.02 2.09
C GLN A 40 -6.22 7.29 2.92
N HIS A 41 -6.36 6.69 4.11
CA HIS A 41 -7.53 6.91 4.97
C HIS A 41 -7.42 8.24 5.75
N ASN A 42 -8.56 8.83 6.10
CA ASN A 42 -8.65 10.13 6.79
C ASN A 42 -8.61 10.00 8.32
N GLN A 43 -7.80 9.09 8.86
CA GLN A 43 -7.64 8.91 10.30
C GLN A 43 -6.25 9.44 10.69
N LEU A 44 -6.21 10.64 11.26
CA LEU A 44 -4.95 11.32 11.59
C LEU A 44 -4.19 10.57 12.70
N GLY A 45 -4.89 10.08 13.73
CA GLY A 45 -4.27 9.29 14.81
C GLY A 45 -3.49 8.10 14.27
N ASP A 46 -4.12 7.26 13.45
CA ASP A 46 -3.48 6.10 12.83
C ASP A 46 -2.27 6.47 11.95
N LEU A 47 -2.31 7.63 11.27
CA LEU A 47 -1.17 8.12 10.49
C LEU A 47 0.00 8.47 11.41
N LEU A 48 -0.26 9.18 12.52
CA LEU A 48 0.76 9.57 13.48
C LEU A 48 1.36 8.36 14.19
N SER A 49 0.55 7.36 14.51
CA SER A 49 1.06 6.07 15.01
C SER A 49 1.96 5.36 13.99
N GLY A 50 1.73 5.59 12.68
CA GLY A 50 2.58 5.10 11.59
C GLY A 50 4.00 5.70 11.57
N VAL A 51 4.28 6.76 12.33
CA VAL A 51 5.63 7.35 12.42
C VAL A 51 6.65 6.32 12.92
N SER A 52 6.26 5.49 13.89
CA SER A 52 7.12 4.42 14.42
C SER A 52 7.49 3.40 13.36
N LEU A 53 6.57 3.10 12.42
CA LEU A 53 6.86 2.23 11.26
C LEU A 53 7.91 2.84 10.35
N PHE A 54 7.77 4.14 9.98
CA PHE A 54 8.75 4.80 9.11
C PHE A 54 10.13 4.84 9.75
N ARG A 55 10.18 5.15 11.05
CA ARG A 55 11.41 5.15 11.84
C ARG A 55 12.07 3.78 11.86
N ALA A 56 11.33 2.72 12.15
CA ALA A 56 11.86 1.36 12.20
C ALA A 56 12.44 0.92 10.84
N ILE A 57 11.79 1.27 9.73
CA ILE A 57 12.30 1.00 8.39
C ILE A 57 13.64 1.71 8.17
N LYS A 58 13.76 3.00 8.51
CA LYS A 58 15.00 3.76 8.33
C LYS A 58 16.12 3.30 9.26
N GLU A 59 15.81 2.91 10.50
CA GLU A 59 16.81 2.37 11.43
C GLU A 59 17.32 0.99 10.98
N THR A 60 16.44 0.17 10.38
CA THR A 60 16.81 -1.18 9.88
C THR A 60 17.49 -1.11 8.51
N TYR A 61 17.04 -0.21 7.64
CA TYR A 61 17.52 -0.01 6.27
C TYR A 61 17.83 1.48 6.05
N PRO A 62 19.00 1.97 6.50
CA PRO A 62 19.34 3.41 6.45
C PRO A 62 19.28 4.02 5.06
N GLU A 63 19.71 3.27 4.05
CA GLU A 63 19.75 3.70 2.64
C GLU A 63 18.40 3.55 1.90
N SER A 64 17.35 3.13 2.61
CA SER A 64 16.04 2.92 1.99
C SER A 64 15.32 4.24 1.69
N ASN A 65 14.47 4.24 0.67
CA ASN A 65 13.60 5.34 0.30
C ASN A 65 12.13 4.97 0.55
N ILE A 66 11.45 5.76 1.35
CA ILE A 66 10.04 5.60 1.73
C ILE A 66 9.19 6.58 0.92
N THR A 67 8.33 6.03 0.07
CA THR A 67 7.21 6.77 -0.53
C THR A 67 5.93 6.53 0.27
N LEU A 68 5.31 7.58 0.78
CA LEU A 68 4.02 7.52 1.47
C LEU A 68 2.88 7.99 0.54
N ILE A 69 1.86 7.17 0.38
CA ILE A 69 0.55 7.59 -0.14
C ILE A 69 -0.31 8.03 1.04
N VAL A 70 -0.78 9.27 1.02
CA VAL A 70 -1.55 9.89 2.11
C VAL A 70 -2.77 10.63 1.57
N SER A 71 -3.82 10.78 2.36
CA SER A 71 -4.97 11.59 1.96
C SER A 71 -4.67 13.11 2.06
N PRO A 72 -5.42 13.96 1.33
CA PRO A 72 -5.29 15.42 1.45
C PRO A 72 -5.48 15.93 2.88
N PHE A 73 -6.40 15.32 3.63
CA PHE A 73 -6.69 15.69 5.02
C PHE A 73 -5.50 15.41 5.95
N ASN A 74 -4.83 14.28 5.75
CA ASN A 74 -3.74 13.82 6.60
C ASN A 74 -2.37 14.39 6.21
N TYR A 75 -2.22 14.90 4.98
CA TYR A 75 -0.96 15.41 4.46
C TYR A 75 -0.29 16.49 5.34
N PRO A 76 -1.00 17.52 5.85
CA PRO A 76 -0.38 18.55 6.70
C PRO A 76 0.25 17.99 7.97
N GLY A 77 -0.30 16.89 8.52
CA GLY A 77 0.21 16.25 9.73
C GLY A 77 1.50 15.46 9.55
N ILE A 78 1.93 15.19 8.31
CA ILE A 78 3.08 14.32 8.03
C ILE A 78 4.14 14.94 7.11
N ILE A 79 3.87 16.11 6.52
CA ILE A 79 4.75 16.77 5.53
C ILE A 79 6.18 17.02 6.02
N LYS A 80 6.39 17.26 7.33
CA LYS A 80 7.72 17.52 7.93
C LYS A 80 8.40 16.28 8.52
N ASN A 81 7.88 15.08 8.24
CA ASN A 81 8.45 13.86 8.81
C ASN A 81 9.77 13.50 8.11
N LYS A 82 10.88 13.56 8.86
CA LYS A 82 12.24 13.26 8.38
C LYS A 82 12.46 11.83 7.87
N PHE A 83 11.58 10.89 8.22
CA PHE A 83 11.70 9.50 7.79
C PHE A 83 11.06 9.24 6.42
N ILE A 84 10.34 10.22 5.86
CA ILE A 84 9.62 10.06 4.59
C ILE A 84 10.33 10.85 3.50
N ASP A 85 10.78 10.15 2.45
CA ASP A 85 11.52 10.79 1.35
C ASP A 85 10.58 11.37 0.29
N LYS A 86 9.41 10.74 0.10
CA LYS A 86 8.43 11.18 -0.89
C LYS A 86 7.01 10.99 -0.41
N THR A 87 6.15 11.96 -0.70
CA THR A 87 4.71 11.85 -0.46
C THR A 87 3.93 11.92 -1.77
N PHE A 88 2.81 11.20 -1.82
CA PHE A 88 1.82 11.32 -2.87
C PHE A 88 0.44 11.52 -2.24
N ILE A 89 -0.19 12.64 -2.58
CA ILE A 89 -1.53 12.98 -2.07
C ILE A 89 -2.57 12.22 -2.91
N TYR A 90 -3.17 11.19 -2.31
CA TYR A 90 -4.24 10.41 -2.90
C TYR A 90 -5.60 11.07 -2.71
N ASN A 91 -6.16 11.60 -3.79
CA ASN A 91 -7.49 12.19 -3.80
C ASN A 91 -8.40 11.34 -4.69
N ASN A 92 -9.29 10.57 -4.06
CA ASN A 92 -10.25 9.70 -4.74
C ASN A 92 -11.16 10.46 -5.73
N ARG A 93 -11.51 11.73 -5.45
CA ARG A 93 -12.32 12.55 -6.36
C ARG A 93 -11.61 12.87 -7.67
N LYS A 94 -10.26 12.83 -7.69
CA LYS A 94 -9.44 13.09 -8.87
C LYS A 94 -9.11 11.83 -9.67
N ILE A 95 -9.56 10.64 -9.25
CA ILE A 95 -9.16 9.39 -9.90
C ILE A 95 -9.67 9.28 -11.36
N TYR A 96 -10.77 9.95 -11.67
CA TYR A 96 -11.33 10.01 -13.03
C TYR A 96 -10.59 11.01 -13.95
N ASN A 97 -9.70 11.85 -13.40
CA ASN A 97 -8.86 12.72 -14.23
C ASN A 97 -7.72 11.88 -14.84
N PRO A 98 -7.62 11.78 -16.19
CA PRO A 98 -6.61 10.95 -16.84
C PRO A 98 -5.17 11.30 -16.47
N PHE A 99 -4.84 12.60 -16.37
CA PHE A 99 -3.51 13.05 -15.99
C PHE A 99 -3.15 12.65 -14.57
N TYR A 100 -4.10 12.78 -13.64
CA TYR A 100 -3.91 12.35 -12.26
C TYR A 100 -3.73 10.84 -12.17
N LEU A 101 -4.57 10.08 -12.89
CA LEU A 101 -4.49 8.63 -12.95
C LEU A 101 -3.16 8.15 -13.53
N ILE A 102 -2.71 8.72 -14.65
CA ILE A 102 -1.41 8.38 -15.26
C ILE A 102 -0.27 8.68 -14.27
N LYS A 103 -0.29 9.85 -13.61
CA LYS A 103 0.70 10.20 -12.59
C LYS A 103 0.69 9.20 -11.43
N PHE A 104 -0.49 8.79 -10.99
CA PHE A 104 -0.65 7.81 -9.92
C PHE A 104 -0.15 6.43 -10.33
N ILE A 105 -0.52 5.92 -11.50
CA ILE A 105 -0.03 4.64 -12.01
C ILE A 105 1.49 4.67 -12.20
N LYS A 106 2.05 5.76 -12.75
CA LYS A 106 3.51 5.92 -12.88
C LYS A 106 4.21 5.89 -11.52
N LEU A 107 3.63 6.53 -10.49
CA LEU A 107 4.12 6.43 -9.12
C LEU A 107 4.12 4.97 -8.66
N LEU A 108 2.98 4.27 -8.77
CA LEU A 108 2.86 2.88 -8.32
C LEU A 108 3.83 1.94 -9.04
N ARG A 109 4.12 2.19 -10.32
CA ARG A 109 5.03 1.38 -11.15
C ARG A 109 6.50 1.77 -11.03
N ASN A 110 6.93 2.43 -9.96
CA ASN A 110 8.30 2.90 -9.75
C ASN A 110 9.29 1.82 -9.23
N GLY A 111 8.94 0.54 -9.35
CA GLY A 111 9.81 -0.58 -8.96
C GLY A 111 10.08 -0.66 -7.46
N TYR A 112 9.02 -0.64 -6.64
CA TYR A 112 9.15 -0.81 -5.19
C TYR A 112 9.52 -2.25 -4.83
N ASP A 113 10.43 -2.42 -3.87
CA ASP A 113 10.81 -3.74 -3.36
C ASP A 113 9.74 -4.28 -2.40
N VAL A 114 9.29 -3.40 -1.50
CA VAL A 114 8.33 -3.70 -0.43
C VAL A 114 7.19 -2.68 -0.49
N THR A 115 5.95 -3.15 -0.44
CA THR A 115 4.78 -2.30 -0.19
C THR A 115 4.13 -2.73 1.12
N ILE A 116 3.80 -1.77 1.98
CA ILE A 116 3.15 -2.04 3.27
C ILE A 116 1.81 -1.32 3.28
N VAL A 117 0.74 -2.02 3.66
CA VAL A 117 -0.59 -1.47 3.91
C VAL A 117 -0.88 -1.56 5.42
N PRO A 118 -0.58 -0.51 6.20
CA PRO A 118 -0.89 -0.52 7.63
C PRO A 118 -2.41 -0.59 7.85
N VAL A 119 -2.86 -1.65 8.51
CA VAL A 119 -4.26 -1.88 8.89
C VAL A 119 -4.40 -1.79 10.40
N VAL A 120 -5.45 -1.12 10.88
CA VAL A 120 -5.76 -1.00 12.31
C VAL A 120 -7.06 -1.73 12.62
N VAL A 121 -8.19 -1.17 12.17
CA VAL A 121 -9.54 -1.70 12.48
C VAL A 121 -10.14 -2.54 11.36
N SER A 122 -9.87 -2.19 10.10
CA SER A 122 -10.49 -2.87 8.95
C SER A 122 -9.59 -2.87 7.72
N ILE A 123 -9.60 -4.00 7.01
CA ILE A 123 -8.83 -4.19 5.79
C ILE A 123 -9.49 -3.42 4.64
N SER A 124 -8.78 -2.45 4.08
CA SER A 124 -9.26 -1.66 2.96
C SER A 124 -8.96 -2.34 1.63
N PHE A 125 -10.02 -2.66 0.88
CA PHE A 125 -9.89 -3.21 -0.48
C PHE A 125 -9.10 -2.26 -1.40
N THR A 126 -9.37 -0.95 -1.34
CA THR A 126 -8.70 0.03 -2.21
C THR A 126 -7.21 0.15 -1.90
N SER A 127 -6.81 0.12 -0.63
CA SER A 127 -5.40 0.15 -0.23
C SER A 127 -4.66 -1.10 -0.71
N ASN A 128 -5.29 -2.26 -0.56
CA ASN A 128 -4.73 -3.52 -1.04
C ASN A 128 -4.66 -3.61 -2.57
N LEU A 129 -5.65 -3.05 -3.26
CA LEU A 129 -5.63 -2.94 -4.72
C LEU A 129 -4.49 -2.02 -5.19
N ILE A 130 -4.29 -0.89 -4.52
CA ILE A 130 -3.15 0.00 -4.78
C ILE A 130 -1.83 -0.75 -4.58
N ALA A 131 -1.69 -1.49 -3.48
CA ALA A 131 -0.51 -2.32 -3.24
C ALA A 131 -0.32 -3.41 -4.31
N ARG A 132 -1.39 -4.03 -4.81
CA ARG A 132 -1.30 -4.97 -5.93
C ARG A 132 -0.84 -4.29 -7.22
N ILE A 133 -1.32 -3.07 -7.48
CA ILE A 133 -0.92 -2.26 -8.63
C ILE A 133 0.51 -1.75 -8.48
N SER A 134 1.12 -1.71 -7.29
CA SER A 134 2.54 -1.37 -7.16
C SER A 134 3.48 -2.41 -7.79
N LYS A 135 3.01 -3.66 -7.94
CA LYS A 135 3.81 -4.81 -8.40
C LYS A 135 5.10 -5.02 -7.59
N SER A 136 5.15 -4.60 -6.32
CA SER A 136 6.30 -4.88 -5.48
C SER A 136 6.53 -6.38 -5.28
N LYS A 137 7.79 -6.75 -5.06
CA LYS A 137 8.22 -8.14 -4.81
C LYS A 137 7.54 -8.66 -3.55
N ILE A 138 7.55 -7.85 -2.50
CA ILE A 138 6.96 -8.17 -1.19
C ILE A 138 5.82 -7.18 -0.91
N ARG A 139 4.70 -7.69 -0.39
CA ARG A 139 3.54 -6.91 0.05
C ARG A 139 3.13 -7.38 1.42
N ILE A 140 3.02 -6.46 2.36
CA ILE A 140 2.70 -6.69 3.77
C ILE A 140 1.39 -5.96 4.09
#